data_AF-A0A1B8X3N6-F1
#
_entry.id   AF-A0A1B8X3N6-F1
#
_cell.length_a   1.000
_cell.length_b   1.000
_cell.length_c   1.000
_cell.angle_alpha   90.00
_cell.angle_beta   90.00
_cell.angle_gamma   90.00
#
_symmetry.space_group_name_H-M   'P 1'
#
loop_
_entity.id
_entity.type
_entity.pdbx_description
1 polymer ?
#
loop_
_entity_poly.entity_id
_entity_poly.type
_entity_poly.pdbx_seq_one_letter_code
_entity_poly.pdbx_strand_id
1 'polypeptide(L)'
;MKQDPICKKKVEEDTSFQQEYDGKTYYFCSSECLKTFNEMKKSVIRLKRSLDEKKRVSFGKLNKDVIKPGICTLCGACAASCESIAIKGKRPRIVGPCTSCGVCYNQCPRTITTEEELVGKLRFAYSAKSLLPRHNGQDGGAVTALLAYGLEEGLIDCAVVTTHSKDQPWKPVAIIAEDRAQVLESSGSMYSHSMTMEQLMQAIQQGMRSIAFVGPSCNIDAVHKMQRSPYGFLHLFMRANVLRLGLFCMDTFSYEGIKEFVETHGMRLADIDAMKIRKGKFEFEQAGQISRFSLSEFDEYRSSSCKFCTDMAAENSDISFGGVGTPDGYTTVFARSSIGYEIFNEAVENGFLEARALEDYEMDRVLNLARMKKVQMYGVNRRSKKT
;
A
#
# COMPACT_ATOMS: atom_id res chain seq x y z
N MET A 1 -37.74 -6.55 24.19
CA MET A 1 -37.19 -7.17 22.97
C MET A 1 -36.44 -6.11 22.16
N LYS A 2 -35.17 -6.36 21.87
CA LYS A 2 -34.32 -5.54 21.01
C LYS A 2 -34.21 -6.17 19.62
N GLN A 3 -33.59 -5.48 18.68
CA GLN A 3 -33.40 -5.98 17.32
C GLN A 3 -31.93 -6.31 17.10
N ASP A 4 -31.65 -7.52 16.59
CA ASP A 4 -30.33 -7.92 16.16
C ASP A 4 -29.86 -7.00 15.01
N PRO A 5 -28.74 -6.28 15.15
CA PRO A 5 -28.30 -5.32 14.15
C PRO A 5 -27.83 -5.98 12.84
N ILE A 6 -27.43 -7.26 12.89
CA ILE A 6 -26.93 -8.04 11.75
C ILE A 6 -28.10 -8.61 10.95
N CYS A 7 -28.94 -9.44 11.58
CA CYS A 7 -29.99 -10.19 10.86
C CYS A 7 -31.40 -9.61 11.00
N LYS A 8 -31.58 -8.53 11.78
CA LYS A 8 -32.86 -7.84 12.02
C LYS A 8 -33.94 -8.63 12.77
N LYS A 9 -33.62 -9.82 13.29
CA LYS A 9 -34.53 -10.59 14.16
C LYS A 9 -34.74 -9.89 15.51
N LYS A 10 -35.89 -10.16 16.15
CA LYS A 10 -36.16 -9.69 17.51
C LYS A 10 -35.46 -10.62 18.51
N VAL A 11 -34.81 -10.06 19.52
CA VAL A 11 -34.01 -10.75 20.53
C VAL A 11 -34.44 -10.26 21.92
N GLU A 12 -34.44 -11.14 22.90
CA GLU A 12 -34.68 -10.78 24.29
C GLU A 12 -33.43 -10.16 24.94
N GLU A 13 -33.62 -9.34 25.97
CA GLU A 13 -32.53 -8.57 26.59
C GLU A 13 -31.66 -9.41 27.54
N ASP A 14 -32.05 -10.65 27.81
CA ASP A 14 -31.35 -11.64 28.62
C ASP A 14 -30.53 -12.64 27.78
N THR A 15 -30.42 -12.43 26.46
CA THR A 15 -29.57 -13.26 25.59
C THR A 15 -28.13 -13.33 26.09
N SER A 16 -27.53 -14.53 26.01
CA SER A 16 -26.10 -14.73 26.29
C SER A 16 -25.19 -14.04 25.27
N PHE A 17 -25.74 -13.60 24.13
CA PHE A 17 -25.00 -12.95 23.06
C PHE A 17 -25.27 -11.45 23.07
N GLN A 18 -24.48 -10.71 23.84
CA GLN A 18 -24.56 -9.26 23.96
C GLN A 18 -23.18 -8.62 23.93
N GLN A 19 -23.10 -7.38 23.46
CA GLN A 19 -21.85 -6.62 23.35
C GLN A 19 -22.09 -5.14 23.60
N GLU A 20 -21.26 -4.52 24.44
CA GLU A 20 -21.26 -3.07 24.61
C GLU A 20 -20.34 -2.38 23.60
N TYR A 21 -20.83 -1.29 23.00
CA TYR A 21 -20.11 -0.45 22.05
C TYR A 21 -20.64 0.99 22.06
N ASP A 22 -19.74 1.97 22.17
CA ASP A 22 -20.05 3.41 22.19
C ASP A 22 -21.16 3.81 23.19
N GLY A 23 -21.08 3.23 24.40
CA GLY A 23 -22.06 3.44 25.47
C GLY A 23 -23.44 2.84 25.20
N LYS A 24 -23.57 1.95 24.19
CA LYS A 24 -24.80 1.24 23.86
C LYS A 24 -24.58 -0.28 23.90
N THR A 25 -25.52 -1.00 24.49
CA THR A 25 -25.54 -2.46 24.50
C THR A 25 -26.32 -3.00 23.31
N TYR A 26 -25.68 -3.87 22.53
CA TYR A 26 -26.25 -4.57 21.37
C TYR A 26 -26.51 -6.03 21.73
N TYR A 27 -27.60 -6.58 21.21
CA TYR A 27 -28.11 -7.91 21.53
C TYR A 27 -28.23 -8.73 20.24
N PHE A 28 -27.81 -9.99 20.27
CA PHE A 28 -27.68 -10.84 19.08
C PHE A 28 -28.48 -12.14 19.23
N CYS A 29 -29.03 -12.63 18.12
CA CYS A 29 -29.82 -13.86 18.10
C CYS A 29 -28.96 -15.13 18.13
N SER A 30 -27.67 -15.03 17.82
CA SER A 30 -26.73 -16.14 17.79
C SER A 30 -25.29 -15.68 18.02
N SER A 31 -24.43 -16.64 18.37
CA SER A 31 -22.98 -16.45 18.41
C SER A 31 -22.41 -15.97 17.08
N GLU A 32 -22.99 -16.42 15.96
CA GLU A 32 -22.59 -16.02 14.61
C GLU A 32 -22.82 -14.52 14.38
N CYS A 33 -24.01 -14.00 14.71
CA CYS A 33 -24.31 -12.57 14.56
C CYS A 33 -23.43 -11.71 15.48
N LEU A 34 -23.13 -12.18 16.70
CA LEU A 34 -22.17 -11.52 17.59
C LEU A 34 -20.75 -11.50 17.00
N LYS A 35 -20.29 -12.62 16.43
CA LYS A 35 -18.98 -12.74 15.77
C LYS A 35 -18.90 -11.79 14.57
N THR A 36 -19.89 -11.82 13.67
CA THR A 36 -20.00 -10.92 12.53
C THR A 36 -20.04 -9.45 12.98
N PHE A 37 -20.78 -9.11 14.04
CA PHE A 37 -20.79 -7.75 14.58
C PHE A 37 -19.41 -7.32 15.10
N ASN A 38 -18.69 -8.21 15.78
CA ASN A 38 -17.34 -7.94 16.27
C ASN A 38 -16.31 -7.82 15.13
N GLU A 39 -16.47 -8.57 14.05
CA GLU A 39 -15.66 -8.46 12.83
C GLU A 39 -15.99 -7.18 12.05
N MET A 40 -17.28 -6.84 11.94
CA MET A 40 -17.74 -5.57 11.39
C MET A 40 -17.25 -4.39 12.21
N LYS A 41 -17.17 -4.51 13.55
CA LYS A 41 -16.55 -3.50 14.41
C LYS A 41 -15.08 -3.31 14.04
N LYS A 42 -14.32 -4.39 13.83
CA LYS A 42 -12.93 -4.29 13.38
C LYS A 42 -12.82 -3.63 11.99
N SER A 43 -13.80 -3.83 11.09
CA SER A 43 -13.79 -3.26 9.73
C SER A 43 -14.33 -1.82 9.65
N VAL A 44 -15.29 -1.44 10.50
CA VAL A 44 -15.88 -0.09 10.56
C VAL A 44 -14.98 0.88 11.32
N ILE A 45 -14.09 0.41 12.21
CA ILE A 45 -13.22 1.25 13.06
C ILE A 45 -12.21 2.13 12.28
N ARG A 46 -11.98 1.91 10.98
CA ARG A 46 -11.00 2.73 10.22
C ARG A 46 -11.57 3.91 9.44
N LEU A 47 -12.89 4.09 9.38
CA LEU A 47 -13.50 5.06 8.46
C LEU A 47 -13.27 6.55 8.81
N LYS A 48 -12.81 6.90 10.02
CA LYS A 48 -12.56 8.30 10.42
C LYS A 48 -11.50 8.47 11.51
N ARG A 49 -10.28 7.96 11.32
CA ARG A 49 -9.15 8.40 12.15
C ARG A 49 -8.47 9.62 11.51
N SER A 50 -8.58 10.76 12.18
CA SER A 50 -7.64 11.86 11.98
C SER A 50 -6.26 11.36 12.41
N LEU A 51 -5.21 11.73 11.67
CA LEU A 51 -3.84 11.34 11.97
C LEU A 51 -3.39 11.94 13.30
N ASP A 52 -3.70 11.24 14.40
CA ASP A 52 -3.21 11.39 15.76
C ASP A 52 -3.37 12.81 16.35
N GLU A 53 -4.44 13.03 17.13
CA GLU A 53 -4.72 14.23 17.93
C GLU A 53 -3.58 14.64 18.88
N LYS A 54 -2.61 13.73 19.11
CA LYS A 54 -1.50 13.90 20.07
C LYS A 54 -0.35 14.77 19.57
N LYS A 55 -0.17 14.96 18.26
CA LYS A 55 0.84 15.90 17.75
C LYS A 55 0.23 17.29 17.75
N ARG A 56 0.71 18.21 18.59
CA ARG A 56 0.32 19.63 18.55
C ARG A 56 0.54 20.20 17.14
N VAL A 57 -0.54 20.24 16.36
CA VAL A 57 -0.55 20.83 15.03
C VAL A 57 -0.64 22.34 15.22
N SER A 58 0.33 23.08 14.69
CA SER A 58 0.42 24.53 14.89
C SER A 58 0.78 25.24 13.61
N PHE A 59 0.69 26.58 13.63
CA PHE A 59 1.25 27.40 12.56
C PHE A 59 2.74 27.11 12.34
N GLY A 60 3.49 26.77 13.41
CA GLY A 60 4.89 26.36 13.30
C GLY A 60 5.09 25.12 12.43
N LYS A 61 4.19 24.13 12.54
CA LYS A 61 4.18 22.94 11.69
C LYS A 61 3.83 23.27 10.24
N LEU A 62 2.78 24.08 10.02
CA LEU A 62 2.43 24.57 8.67
C LEU A 62 3.60 25.31 8.02
N ASN A 63 4.28 26.16 8.79
CA ASN A 63 5.42 26.92 8.32
C ASN A 63 6.59 26.00 7.94
N LYS A 64 6.88 24.98 8.75
CA LYS A 64 7.96 24.01 8.48
C LYS A 64 7.67 23.12 7.26
N ASP A 65 6.43 22.63 7.14
CA ASP A 65 6.07 21.60 6.17
C ASP A 65 5.67 22.18 4.82
N VAL A 66 5.05 23.37 4.77
CA VAL A 66 4.47 23.95 3.54
C VAL A 66 5.12 25.28 3.15
N ILE A 67 5.23 26.23 4.09
CA ILE A 67 5.64 27.61 3.76
C ILE A 67 7.14 27.70 3.48
N LYS A 68 7.99 27.25 4.42
CA LYS A 68 9.47 27.27 4.27
C LYS A 68 9.95 26.49 3.03
N PRO A 69 9.39 25.31 2.70
CA PRO A 69 9.78 24.58 1.49
C PRO A 69 9.31 25.23 0.17
N GLY A 70 8.47 26.28 0.22
CA GLY A 70 7.97 26.96 -0.98
C GLY A 70 6.77 26.28 -1.64
N ILE A 71 6.06 25.40 -0.93
CA ILE A 71 4.89 24.66 -1.44
C ILE A 71 3.61 25.52 -1.37
N CYS A 72 3.61 26.52 -0.46
CA CYS A 72 2.48 27.42 -0.24
C CYS A 72 2.05 28.11 -1.55
N THR A 73 0.78 27.97 -1.91
CA THR A 73 0.16 28.59 -3.09
C THR A 73 -0.41 29.99 -2.83
N LEU A 74 -0.22 30.53 -1.61
CA LEU A 74 -0.73 31.84 -1.19
C LEU A 74 -2.26 31.99 -1.31
N CYS A 75 -3.03 30.92 -1.15
CA CYS A 75 -4.49 30.97 -1.23
C CYS A 75 -5.20 31.71 -0.07
N GLY A 76 -4.48 32.03 1.01
CA GLY A 76 -5.02 32.79 2.14
C GLY A 76 -5.85 32.00 3.15
N ALA A 77 -6.13 30.71 2.93
CA ALA A 77 -6.99 29.89 3.82
C ALA A 77 -6.59 29.94 5.31
N CYS A 78 -5.28 29.91 5.60
CA CYS A 78 -4.77 30.01 6.98
C CYS A 78 -4.98 31.39 7.63
N ALA A 79 -4.92 32.48 6.85
CA ALA A 79 -5.16 33.83 7.33
C ALA A 79 -6.66 34.10 7.50
N ALA A 80 -7.49 33.55 6.61
CA ALA A 80 -8.94 33.65 6.70
C ALA A 80 -9.53 32.88 7.91
N SER A 81 -8.85 31.82 8.37
CA SER A 81 -9.31 30.96 9.46
C SER A 81 -8.68 31.28 10.82
N CYS A 82 -7.75 32.24 10.91
CA CYS A 82 -7.04 32.54 12.15
C CYS A 82 -6.59 34.01 12.20
N GLU A 83 -7.16 34.78 13.14
CA GLU A 83 -6.83 36.21 13.36
C GLU A 83 -5.36 36.45 13.68
N SER A 84 -4.68 35.44 14.25
CA SER A 84 -3.25 35.50 14.56
C SER A 84 -2.35 35.33 13.34
N ILE A 85 -2.89 35.18 12.12
CA ILE A 85 -2.13 34.99 10.87
C ILE A 85 -2.49 36.09 9.87
N ALA A 86 -1.47 36.79 9.34
CA ALA A 86 -1.62 37.75 8.26
C ALA A 86 -0.67 37.45 7.10
N ILE A 87 -1.05 37.86 5.89
CA ILE A 87 -0.17 37.75 4.71
C ILE A 87 0.79 38.95 4.71
N LYS A 88 2.09 38.69 4.86
CA LYS A 88 3.16 39.71 4.80
C LYS A 88 4.24 39.28 3.82
N GLY A 89 4.55 40.11 2.82
CA GLY A 89 5.61 39.85 1.85
C GLY A 89 5.41 38.55 1.06
N LYS A 90 4.19 38.33 0.55
CA LYS A 90 3.76 37.12 -0.19
C LYS A 90 3.85 35.81 0.59
N ARG A 91 3.85 35.85 1.92
CA ARG A 91 3.82 34.65 2.77
C ARG A 91 2.90 34.85 3.99
N PRO A 92 2.21 33.79 4.45
CA PRO A 92 1.55 33.83 5.76
C PRO A 92 2.59 33.99 6.88
N ARG A 93 2.33 34.88 7.83
CA ARG A 93 3.12 35.08 9.04
C ARG A 93 2.22 35.19 10.25
N ILE A 94 2.72 34.69 11.37
CA ILE A 94 2.08 34.89 12.67
C ILE A 94 2.23 36.36 13.09
N VAL A 95 1.12 36.99 13.49
CA VAL A 95 1.06 38.39 13.96
C VAL A 95 0.39 38.53 15.34
N GLY A 96 -0.19 37.45 15.87
CA GLY A 96 -0.81 37.38 17.19
C GLY A 96 -0.49 36.05 17.90
N PRO A 97 -1.08 35.80 19.08
CA PRO A 97 -0.83 34.58 19.85
C PRO A 97 -1.37 33.33 19.14
N CYS A 98 -0.56 32.27 18.99
CA CYS A 98 -1.01 30.98 18.45
C CYS A 98 -1.27 29.98 19.58
N THR A 99 -2.51 29.50 19.66
CA THR A 99 -2.95 28.50 20.65
C THR A 99 -2.60 27.06 20.25
N SER A 100 -1.94 26.86 19.10
CA SER A 100 -1.67 25.52 18.54
C SER A 100 -2.93 24.67 18.33
N CYS A 101 -4.02 25.30 17.89
CA CYS A 101 -5.29 24.63 17.58
C CYS A 101 -5.28 23.80 16.28
N GLY A 102 -4.26 23.93 15.44
CA GLY A 102 -4.12 23.16 14.20
C GLY A 102 -5.03 23.56 13.03
N VAL A 103 -6.02 24.44 13.22
CA VAL A 103 -6.98 24.84 12.16
C VAL A 103 -6.27 25.28 10.88
N CYS A 104 -5.26 26.15 10.98
CA CYS A 104 -4.51 26.64 9.82
C CYS A 104 -3.79 25.53 9.04
N TYR A 105 -3.39 24.45 9.70
CA TYR A 105 -2.78 23.29 9.04
C TYR A 105 -3.86 22.49 8.33
N ASN A 106 -4.94 22.13 9.03
CA ASN A 106 -6.01 21.31 8.45
C ASN A 106 -6.77 21.97 7.29
N GLN A 107 -6.81 23.30 7.23
CA GLN A 107 -7.39 24.04 6.10
C GLN A 107 -6.41 24.23 4.94
N CYS A 108 -5.15 23.81 5.07
CA CYS A 108 -4.16 23.98 4.03
C CYS A 108 -4.30 22.87 2.98
N PRO A 109 -4.56 23.19 1.69
CA PRO A 109 -4.73 22.18 0.64
C PRO A 109 -3.42 21.46 0.25
N ARG A 110 -2.31 21.82 0.90
CA ARG A 110 -0.97 21.21 0.71
C ARG A 110 -0.56 20.32 1.88
N THR A 111 -1.43 20.20 2.88
CA THR A 111 -1.22 19.27 4.00
C THR A 111 -2.11 18.06 3.82
N ILE A 112 -1.67 16.93 4.36
CA ILE A 112 -2.43 15.69 4.38
C ILE A 112 -2.72 15.38 5.83
N THR A 113 -4.00 15.17 6.14
CA THR A 113 -4.49 15.16 7.53
C THR A 113 -5.32 13.93 7.88
N THR A 114 -5.69 13.15 6.86
CA THR A 114 -6.44 11.91 7.01
C THR A 114 -5.61 10.71 6.56
N GLU A 115 -5.93 9.53 7.12
CA GLU A 115 -5.34 8.27 6.67
C GLU A 115 -5.70 7.98 5.20
N GLU A 116 -6.94 8.26 4.80
CA GLU A 116 -7.44 8.03 3.44
C GLU A 116 -6.64 8.81 2.39
N GLU A 117 -6.26 10.06 2.65
CA GLU A 117 -5.40 10.83 1.73
C GLU A 117 -3.97 10.27 1.61
N LEU A 118 -3.50 9.52 2.63
CA LEU A 118 -2.15 8.94 2.65
C LEU A 118 -2.10 7.58 1.96
N VAL A 119 -3.06 6.69 2.26
CA VAL A 119 -3.01 5.29 1.83
C VAL A 119 -4.25 4.86 1.05
N GLY A 120 -5.14 5.78 0.71
CA GLY A 120 -6.40 5.51 0.02
C GLY A 120 -7.46 4.92 0.95
N LYS A 121 -8.66 4.72 0.41
CA LYS A 121 -9.77 4.11 1.15
C LYS A 121 -9.49 2.63 1.43
N LEU A 122 -9.71 2.22 2.68
CA LEU A 122 -9.52 0.86 3.15
C LEU A 122 -10.84 0.29 3.69
N ARG A 123 -11.07 -1.01 3.45
CA ARG A 123 -12.08 -1.79 4.18
C ARG A 123 -11.49 -2.40 5.43
N PHE A 124 -10.30 -2.97 5.29
CA PHE A 124 -9.59 -3.61 6.38
C PHE A 124 -8.09 -3.59 6.14
N ALA A 125 -7.31 -3.64 7.22
CA ALA A 125 -5.89 -3.90 7.13
C ALA A 125 -5.45 -5.03 8.05
N TYR A 126 -4.59 -5.89 7.53
CA TYR A 126 -4.11 -7.09 8.18
C TYR A 126 -2.59 -7.09 8.27
N SER A 127 -2.09 -7.82 9.25
CA SER A 127 -0.76 -8.43 9.22
C SER A 127 -0.95 -9.89 8.84
N ALA A 128 -0.33 -10.33 7.74
CA ALA A 128 -0.56 -11.66 7.18
C ALA A 128 0.74 -12.37 6.80
N LYS A 129 0.70 -13.70 6.84
CA LYS A 129 1.81 -14.57 6.46
C LYS A 129 1.29 -15.83 5.75
N SER A 130 2.06 -16.29 4.78
CA SER A 130 1.81 -17.51 4.02
C SER A 130 1.97 -18.75 4.90
N LEU A 131 1.05 -19.69 4.75
CA LEU A 131 1.14 -21.04 5.32
C LEU A 131 1.63 -22.08 4.28
N LEU A 132 1.98 -21.64 3.06
CA LEU A 132 2.49 -22.53 2.03
C LEU A 132 3.84 -23.16 2.45
N PRO A 133 4.00 -24.50 2.34
CA PRO A 133 5.24 -25.17 2.71
C PRO A 133 6.45 -24.69 1.89
N ARG A 134 7.60 -24.52 2.55
CA ARG A 134 8.91 -24.21 1.94
C ARG A 134 8.94 -22.91 1.10
N HIS A 135 8.06 -21.95 1.40
CA HIS A 135 8.02 -20.68 0.69
C HIS A 135 8.07 -19.49 1.65
N ASN A 136 9.29 -18.98 1.85
CA ASN A 136 9.53 -17.70 2.52
C ASN A 136 9.65 -16.66 1.40
N GLY A 137 8.53 -16.05 0.99
CA GLY A 137 8.56 -14.96 0.01
C GLY A 137 9.40 -13.76 0.49
N GLN A 138 9.38 -12.64 -0.22
CA GLN A 138 10.16 -11.45 0.16
C GLN A 138 9.94 -11.01 1.64
N ASP A 139 8.67 -10.98 2.03
CA ASP A 139 8.21 -10.64 3.38
C ASP A 139 7.47 -11.84 3.99
N GLY A 140 6.14 -11.77 4.14
CA GLY A 140 5.31 -12.88 4.58
C GLY A 140 4.80 -13.79 3.46
N GLY A 141 5.12 -13.52 2.19
CA GLY A 141 4.66 -14.35 1.06
C GLY A 141 3.16 -14.26 0.76
N ALA A 142 2.47 -13.24 1.27
CA ALA A 142 1.01 -13.16 1.18
C ALA A 142 0.47 -13.08 -0.26
N VAL A 143 1.18 -12.39 -1.16
CA VAL A 143 0.78 -12.30 -2.58
C VAL A 143 0.81 -13.67 -3.24
N THR A 144 1.91 -14.40 -3.08
CA THR A 144 2.08 -15.74 -3.66
C THR A 144 1.05 -16.72 -3.13
N ALA A 145 0.78 -16.70 -1.82
CA ALA A 145 -0.25 -17.55 -1.20
C ALA A 145 -1.66 -17.25 -1.73
N LEU A 146 -1.99 -15.97 -1.89
CA LEU A 146 -3.29 -15.55 -2.42
C LEU A 146 -3.47 -15.94 -3.90
N LEU A 147 -2.42 -15.82 -4.70
CA LEU A 147 -2.43 -16.25 -6.10
C LEU A 147 -2.56 -17.77 -6.23
N ALA A 148 -1.83 -18.53 -5.40
CA ALA A 148 -1.94 -19.99 -5.36
C ALA A 148 -3.37 -20.42 -4.99
N TYR A 149 -3.96 -19.81 -3.95
CA TYR A 149 -5.36 -20.02 -3.59
C TYR A 149 -6.30 -19.72 -4.76
N GLY A 150 -6.13 -18.57 -5.41
CA GLY A 150 -6.99 -18.15 -6.51
C GLY A 150 -6.94 -19.10 -7.72
N LEU A 151 -5.77 -19.67 -8.04
CA LEU A 151 -5.64 -20.66 -9.12
C LEU A 151 -6.19 -22.02 -8.71
N GLU A 152 -5.89 -22.48 -7.49
CA GLU A 152 -6.31 -23.82 -7.00
C GLU A 152 -7.83 -23.93 -6.84
N GLU A 153 -8.50 -22.86 -6.40
CA GLU A 153 -9.96 -22.80 -6.29
C GLU A 153 -10.67 -22.34 -7.58
N GLY A 154 -9.90 -22.06 -8.66
CA GLY A 154 -10.47 -21.62 -9.93
C GLY A 154 -11.13 -20.23 -9.89
N LEU A 155 -10.73 -19.38 -8.96
CA LEU A 155 -11.20 -17.98 -8.85
C LEU A 155 -10.56 -17.08 -9.92
N ILE A 156 -9.35 -17.43 -10.35
CA ILE A 156 -8.62 -16.78 -11.45
C ILE A 156 -8.17 -17.83 -12.46
N ASP A 157 -8.21 -17.47 -13.73
CA ASP A 157 -7.68 -18.29 -14.83
C ASP A 157 -6.15 -18.19 -14.87
N CYS A 158 -5.61 -17.01 -14.58
CA CYS A 158 -4.17 -16.76 -14.58
C CYS A 158 -3.76 -15.57 -13.72
N ALA A 159 -2.46 -15.46 -13.46
CA ALA A 159 -1.84 -14.34 -12.76
C ALA A 159 -0.73 -13.72 -13.62
N VAL A 160 -0.83 -12.41 -13.87
CA VAL A 160 0.24 -11.63 -14.47
C VAL A 160 1.20 -11.20 -13.36
N VAL A 161 2.38 -11.83 -13.36
CA VAL A 161 3.42 -11.68 -12.33
C VAL A 161 4.78 -11.35 -12.96
N THR A 162 5.78 -11.04 -12.14
CA THR A 162 7.16 -10.83 -12.61
C THR A 162 8.06 -11.93 -12.04
N THR A 163 8.88 -12.53 -12.89
CA THR A 163 9.93 -13.50 -12.53
C THR A 163 11.30 -13.01 -13.02
N HIS A 164 12.34 -13.77 -12.72
CA HIS A 164 13.70 -13.52 -13.19
C HIS A 164 13.86 -13.99 -14.65
N SER A 165 14.60 -13.23 -15.45
CA SER A 165 15.07 -13.70 -16.75
C SER A 165 15.96 -14.93 -16.58
N LYS A 166 15.79 -15.92 -17.46
CA LYS A 166 16.64 -17.12 -17.52
C LYS A 166 18.07 -16.80 -17.98
N ASP A 167 18.25 -15.71 -18.73
CA ASP A 167 19.53 -15.35 -19.34
C ASP A 167 20.26 -14.24 -18.59
N GLN A 168 19.53 -13.43 -17.82
CA GLN A 168 20.06 -12.23 -17.16
C GLN A 168 19.67 -12.20 -15.67
N PRO A 169 20.62 -12.44 -14.75
CA PRO A 169 20.35 -12.46 -13.31
C PRO A 169 19.68 -11.17 -12.84
N TRP A 170 18.65 -11.30 -12.00
CA TRP A 170 17.88 -10.17 -11.43
C TRP A 170 17.18 -9.25 -12.45
N LYS A 171 17.20 -9.59 -13.74
CA LYS A 171 16.42 -8.86 -14.74
C LYS A 171 14.96 -9.28 -14.66
N PRO A 172 14.02 -8.36 -14.38
CA PRO A 172 12.61 -8.68 -14.31
C PRO A 172 12.03 -8.99 -15.68
N VAL A 173 11.25 -10.06 -15.75
CA VAL A 173 10.46 -10.44 -16.92
C VAL A 173 9.05 -10.74 -16.45
N ALA A 174 8.06 -10.15 -17.11
CA ALA A 174 6.67 -10.46 -16.83
C ALA A 174 6.26 -11.79 -17.47
N ILE A 175 5.43 -12.58 -16.79
CA ILE A 175 4.86 -13.82 -17.32
C ILE A 175 3.36 -13.90 -17.01
N ILE A 176 2.66 -14.75 -17.75
CA ILE A 176 1.32 -15.25 -17.41
C ILE A 176 1.54 -16.57 -16.67
N ALA A 177 1.27 -16.58 -15.37
CA ALA A 177 1.33 -17.78 -14.54
C ALA A 177 -0.07 -18.43 -14.49
N GLU A 178 -0.15 -19.69 -14.88
CA GLU A 178 -1.39 -20.48 -14.94
C GLU A 178 -1.40 -21.60 -13.88
N ASP A 179 -0.27 -21.84 -13.20
CA ASP A 179 -0.17 -22.84 -12.15
C ASP A 179 0.59 -22.35 -10.91
N ARG A 180 0.44 -23.13 -9.83
CA ARG A 180 1.08 -22.88 -8.54
C ARG A 180 2.60 -22.81 -8.64
N ALA A 181 3.23 -23.64 -9.47
CA ALA A 181 4.69 -23.71 -9.56
C ALA A 181 5.25 -22.41 -10.16
N GLN A 182 4.63 -21.89 -11.21
CA GLN A 182 4.98 -20.62 -11.83
C GLN A 182 4.76 -19.43 -10.88
N VAL A 183 3.68 -19.47 -10.09
CA VAL A 183 3.43 -18.45 -9.05
C VAL A 183 4.52 -18.48 -7.97
N LEU A 184 4.95 -19.66 -7.51
CA LEU A 184 6.03 -19.80 -6.53
C LEU A 184 7.38 -19.34 -7.08
N GLU A 185 7.67 -19.61 -8.36
CA GLU A 185 8.90 -19.15 -9.04
C GLU A 185 8.96 -17.62 -9.15
N SER A 186 7.80 -16.95 -9.26
CA SER A 186 7.70 -15.48 -9.34
C SER A 186 7.89 -14.76 -8.00
N SER A 187 8.22 -15.48 -6.94
CA SER A 187 8.35 -14.90 -5.60
C SER A 187 9.63 -14.07 -5.41
N GLY A 188 9.57 -13.11 -4.50
CA GLY A 188 10.68 -12.19 -4.24
C GLY A 188 10.44 -10.80 -4.84
N SER A 189 11.22 -9.82 -4.39
CA SER A 189 11.15 -8.45 -4.93
C SER A 189 12.28 -8.18 -5.91
N MET A 190 11.91 -7.67 -7.07
CA MET A 190 12.82 -7.05 -8.02
C MET A 190 12.65 -5.54 -7.97
N TYR A 191 13.75 -4.82 -7.78
CA TYR A 191 13.75 -3.36 -7.59
C TYR A 191 13.92 -2.58 -8.90
N SER A 192 13.71 -3.24 -10.04
CA SER A 192 13.76 -2.66 -11.38
C SER A 192 12.42 -2.81 -12.12
N HIS A 193 12.21 -2.02 -13.18
CA HIS A 193 10.94 -1.99 -13.90
C HIS A 193 10.66 -3.29 -14.64
N SER A 194 9.45 -3.82 -14.46
CA SER A 194 8.89 -4.95 -15.22
C SER A 194 7.77 -4.48 -16.14
N MET A 195 7.79 -4.92 -17.40
CA MET A 195 6.79 -4.56 -18.43
C MET A 195 5.54 -5.46 -18.36
N THR A 196 4.87 -5.48 -17.20
CA THR A 196 3.73 -6.40 -16.96
C THR A 196 2.47 -6.11 -17.79
N MET A 197 2.33 -4.90 -18.35
CA MET A 197 1.18 -4.52 -19.18
C MET A 197 1.06 -5.37 -20.45
N GLU A 198 2.20 -5.75 -21.05
CA GLU A 198 2.19 -6.57 -22.27
C GLU A 198 1.58 -7.95 -22.02
N GLN A 199 1.99 -8.59 -20.91
CA GLN A 199 1.46 -9.89 -20.50
C GLN A 199 -0.02 -9.84 -20.12
N LEU A 200 -0.49 -8.74 -19.53
CA LEU A 200 -1.92 -8.53 -19.32
C LEU A 200 -2.69 -8.51 -20.65
N MET A 201 -2.20 -7.81 -21.66
CA MET A 201 -2.85 -7.79 -22.97
C MET A 201 -2.80 -9.15 -23.66
N GLN A 202 -1.68 -9.87 -23.55
CA GLN A 202 -1.55 -11.23 -24.08
C GLN A 202 -2.53 -12.20 -23.41
N ALA A 203 -2.68 -12.17 -22.09
CA ALA A 203 -3.64 -13.00 -21.37
C ALA A 203 -5.08 -12.76 -21.85
N ILE A 204 -5.46 -11.50 -22.06
CA ILE A 204 -6.79 -11.15 -22.58
C ILE A 204 -6.97 -11.66 -24.01
N GLN A 205 -5.95 -11.54 -24.86
CA GLN A 205 -5.99 -12.05 -26.25
C GLN A 205 -6.08 -13.58 -26.30
N GLN A 206 -5.50 -14.28 -25.33
CA GLN A 206 -5.61 -15.74 -25.16
C GLN A 206 -7.00 -16.18 -24.64
N GLY A 207 -7.87 -15.23 -24.29
CA GLY A 207 -9.24 -15.51 -23.85
C GLY A 207 -9.41 -15.69 -22.35
N MET A 208 -8.37 -15.41 -21.55
CA MET A 208 -8.45 -15.41 -20.09
C MET A 208 -9.45 -14.35 -19.62
N ARG A 209 -10.32 -14.71 -18.68
CA ARG A 209 -11.43 -13.87 -18.21
C ARG A 209 -11.18 -13.36 -16.80
N SER A 210 -10.71 -14.19 -15.89
CA SER A 210 -10.46 -13.82 -14.50
C SER A 210 -8.94 -13.72 -14.29
N ILE A 211 -8.39 -12.52 -14.38
CA ILE A 211 -6.94 -12.31 -14.38
C ILE A 211 -6.53 -11.62 -13.08
N ALA A 212 -5.66 -12.24 -12.29
CA ALA A 212 -4.96 -11.50 -11.24
C ALA A 212 -3.81 -10.71 -11.86
N PHE A 213 -3.69 -9.44 -11.50
CA PHE A 213 -2.62 -8.57 -11.98
C PHE A 213 -1.81 -8.03 -10.81
N VAL A 214 -0.53 -8.42 -10.74
CA VAL A 214 0.40 -7.95 -9.70
C VAL A 214 1.27 -6.83 -10.23
N GLY A 215 1.35 -5.73 -9.49
CA GLY A 215 2.28 -4.65 -9.84
C GLY A 215 2.35 -3.51 -8.82
N PRO A 216 3.36 -2.64 -8.93
CA PRO A 216 3.43 -1.42 -8.12
C PRO A 216 2.32 -0.43 -8.50
N SER A 217 2.16 0.62 -7.69
CA SER A 217 1.09 1.63 -7.82
C SER A 217 0.90 2.16 -9.25
N CYS A 218 1.97 2.49 -9.98
CA CYS A 218 1.87 2.99 -11.35
C CYS A 218 1.27 1.98 -12.34
N ASN A 219 1.55 0.68 -12.18
CA ASN A 219 0.99 -0.37 -13.03
C ASN A 219 -0.50 -0.58 -12.69
N ILE A 220 -0.82 -0.54 -11.40
CA ILE A 220 -2.21 -0.58 -10.92
C ILE A 220 -3.01 0.61 -11.44
N ASP A 221 -2.44 1.82 -11.43
CA ASP A 221 -3.07 3.02 -11.98
C ASP A 221 -3.33 2.90 -13.48
N ALA A 222 -2.41 2.26 -14.23
CA ALA A 222 -2.61 1.98 -15.65
C ALA A 222 -3.82 1.06 -15.87
N VAL A 223 -3.87 -0.09 -15.17
CA VAL A 223 -5.01 -1.02 -15.23
C VAL A 223 -6.31 -0.32 -14.79
N HIS A 224 -6.25 0.44 -13.71
CA HIS A 224 -7.39 1.19 -13.19
C HIS A 224 -7.95 2.16 -14.22
N LYS A 225 -7.07 2.91 -14.88
CA LYS A 225 -7.44 3.86 -15.93
C LYS A 225 -7.98 3.13 -17.16
N MET A 226 -7.41 1.97 -17.53
CA MET A 226 -7.95 1.12 -18.59
C MET A 226 -9.37 0.61 -18.27
N GLN A 227 -9.69 0.36 -17.00
CA GLN A 227 -11.01 -0.09 -16.51
C GLN A 227 -12.01 1.03 -16.24
N ARG A 228 -11.61 2.30 -16.18
CA ARG A 228 -12.51 3.41 -15.78
C ARG A 228 -12.57 4.58 -16.75
N SER A 229 -11.57 4.75 -17.60
CA SER A 229 -11.57 5.80 -18.63
C SER A 229 -12.69 5.54 -19.64
N PRO A 230 -13.42 6.58 -20.12
CA PRO A 230 -14.40 6.44 -21.20
C PRO A 230 -13.83 5.81 -22.49
N TYR A 231 -12.53 6.02 -22.74
CA TYR A 231 -11.78 5.42 -23.86
C TYR A 231 -10.82 4.32 -23.36
N GLY A 232 -11.11 3.73 -22.21
CA GLY A 232 -10.32 2.67 -21.62
C GLY A 232 -10.45 1.38 -22.40
N PHE A 233 -9.32 0.79 -22.78
CA PHE A 233 -9.28 -0.39 -23.63
C PHE A 233 -10.04 -1.59 -23.03
N LEU A 234 -9.98 -1.78 -21.70
CA LEU A 234 -10.63 -2.92 -21.04
C LEU A 234 -12.16 -2.88 -21.12
N HIS A 235 -12.78 -1.70 -21.26
CA HIS A 235 -14.24 -1.60 -21.49
C HIS A 235 -14.67 -2.20 -22.83
N LEU A 236 -13.78 -2.24 -23.83
CA LEU A 236 -14.05 -2.89 -25.11
C LEU A 236 -14.05 -4.42 -24.97
N PHE A 237 -13.38 -4.95 -23.95
CA PHE A 237 -13.29 -6.37 -23.63
C PHE A 237 -14.12 -6.70 -22.39
N MET A 238 -15.44 -6.48 -22.49
CA MET A 238 -16.47 -6.69 -21.44
C MET A 238 -16.44 -8.07 -20.72
N ARG A 239 -15.59 -9.00 -21.14
CA ARG A 239 -15.44 -10.36 -20.59
C ARG A 239 -14.24 -10.54 -19.66
N ALA A 240 -13.31 -9.58 -19.61
CA ALA A 240 -12.11 -9.68 -18.78
C ALA A 240 -12.27 -8.90 -17.47
N ASN A 241 -12.26 -9.63 -16.36
CA ASN A 241 -12.20 -9.13 -15.00
C ASN A 241 -10.76 -9.17 -14.51
N VAL A 242 -10.22 -8.01 -14.13
CA VAL A 242 -8.83 -7.90 -13.64
C VAL A 242 -8.85 -7.60 -12.15
N LEU A 243 -8.42 -8.57 -11.34
CA LEU A 243 -8.19 -8.42 -9.90
C LEU A 243 -6.82 -7.77 -9.67
N ARG A 244 -6.82 -6.54 -9.15
CA ARG A 244 -5.60 -5.73 -9.00
C ARG A 244 -4.94 -5.99 -7.65
N LEU A 245 -3.77 -6.61 -7.66
CA LEU A 245 -2.95 -6.88 -6.49
C LEU A 245 -1.76 -5.91 -6.45
N GLY A 246 -1.90 -4.84 -5.67
CA GLY A 246 -0.95 -3.73 -5.63
C GLY A 246 0.22 -3.94 -4.68
N LEU A 247 1.43 -3.64 -5.12
CA LEU A 247 2.62 -3.69 -4.27
C LEU A 247 2.97 -2.31 -3.73
N PHE A 248 3.33 -2.24 -2.45
CA PHE A 248 3.86 -1.01 -1.85
C PHE A 248 5.17 -0.65 -2.54
N CYS A 249 5.27 0.59 -3.01
CA CYS A 249 6.42 1.04 -3.79
C CYS A 249 6.85 2.45 -3.37
N MET A 250 8.11 2.57 -2.94
CA MET A 250 8.74 3.87 -2.75
C MET A 250 9.43 4.32 -4.04
N ASP A 251 10.35 3.53 -4.55
CA ASP A 251 11.14 3.86 -5.74
C ASP A 251 11.50 2.58 -6.49
N THR A 252 11.73 2.74 -7.79
CA THR A 252 12.28 1.72 -8.68
C THR A 252 13.55 2.28 -9.30
N PHE A 253 14.47 1.38 -9.66
CA PHE A 253 15.76 1.71 -10.26
C PHE A 253 15.86 1.12 -11.68
N SER A 254 16.81 1.58 -12.49
CA SER A 254 17.14 0.89 -13.73
C SER A 254 17.85 -0.43 -13.43
N TYR A 255 17.61 -1.45 -14.26
CA TYR A 255 18.30 -2.73 -14.14
C TYR A 255 19.81 -2.54 -14.36
N GLU A 256 20.15 -1.75 -15.39
CA GLU A 256 21.51 -1.37 -15.75
C GLU A 256 22.20 -0.62 -14.61
N GLY A 257 21.47 0.24 -13.89
CA GLY A 257 22.02 0.97 -12.76
C GLY A 257 22.27 0.10 -11.53
N ILE A 258 21.36 -0.82 -11.20
CA ILE A 258 21.62 -1.82 -10.13
C ILE A 258 22.83 -2.67 -10.52
N LYS A 259 22.91 -3.12 -11.78
CA LYS A 259 24.03 -3.90 -12.30
C LYS A 259 25.36 -3.17 -12.16
N GLU A 260 25.42 -1.94 -12.66
CA GLU A 260 26.61 -1.09 -12.58
C GLU A 260 27.05 -0.85 -11.13
N PHE A 261 26.09 -0.58 -10.25
CA PHE A 261 26.38 -0.39 -8.83
C PHE A 261 26.99 -1.64 -8.20
N VAL A 262 26.38 -2.81 -8.43
CA VAL A 262 26.85 -4.09 -7.90
C VAL A 262 28.26 -4.42 -8.41
N GLU A 263 28.51 -4.25 -9.71
CA GLU A 263 29.80 -4.53 -10.35
C GLU A 263 30.91 -3.58 -9.84
N THR A 264 30.60 -2.30 -9.67
CA THR A 264 31.56 -1.30 -9.14
C THR A 264 31.99 -1.59 -7.70
N HIS A 265 31.13 -2.26 -6.93
CA HIS A 265 31.42 -2.67 -5.55
C HIS A 265 32.06 -4.07 -5.47
N GLY A 266 32.53 -4.63 -6.60
CA GLY A 266 33.21 -5.93 -6.66
C GLY A 266 32.31 -7.14 -6.42
N MET A 267 30.99 -6.96 -6.50
CA MET A 267 30.01 -8.04 -6.39
C MET A 267 29.58 -8.49 -7.79
N ARG A 268 29.01 -9.70 -7.90
CA ARG A 268 28.40 -10.19 -9.14
C ARG A 268 26.91 -10.42 -8.91
N LEU A 269 26.07 -9.86 -9.78
CA LEU A 269 24.61 -10.05 -9.71
C LEU A 269 24.19 -11.52 -9.64
N ALA A 270 24.90 -12.40 -10.36
CA ALA A 270 24.61 -13.83 -10.39
C ALA A 270 24.81 -14.54 -9.04
N ASP A 271 25.61 -13.98 -8.14
CA ASP A 271 25.88 -14.57 -6.83
C ASP A 271 24.96 -14.01 -5.74
N ILE A 272 24.06 -13.07 -6.06
CA ILE A 272 23.17 -12.45 -5.10
C ILE A 272 21.93 -13.33 -4.91
N ASP A 273 21.74 -13.79 -3.68
CA ASP A 273 20.63 -14.65 -3.27
C ASP A 273 19.37 -13.85 -2.97
N ALA A 274 19.51 -12.65 -2.38
CA ALA A 274 18.39 -11.78 -2.05
C ALA A 274 18.74 -10.29 -2.05
N MET A 275 17.74 -9.47 -2.35
CA MET A 275 17.79 -8.02 -2.33
C MET A 275 16.70 -7.47 -1.40
N LYS A 276 17.05 -6.59 -0.45
CA LYS A 276 16.08 -6.03 0.52
C LYS A 276 16.31 -4.54 0.72
N ILE A 277 15.24 -3.74 0.67
CA ILE A 277 15.30 -2.33 1.08
C ILE A 277 14.66 -2.18 2.47
N ARG A 278 15.48 -1.86 3.48
CA ARG A 278 15.04 -1.76 4.88
C ARG A 278 15.72 -0.60 5.58
N LYS A 279 14.94 0.18 6.35
CA LYS A 279 15.45 1.28 7.20
C LYS A 279 16.40 2.26 6.46
N GLY A 280 16.11 2.56 5.20
CA GLY A 280 16.91 3.48 4.38
C GLY A 280 18.19 2.88 3.79
N LYS A 281 18.36 1.55 3.87
CA LYS A 281 19.49 0.83 3.30
C LYS A 281 19.04 -0.16 2.23
N PHE A 282 19.86 -0.34 1.22
CA PHE A 282 19.77 -1.43 0.25
C PHE A 282 20.72 -2.55 0.72
N GLU A 283 20.15 -3.70 1.03
CA GLU A 283 20.85 -4.90 1.49
C GLU A 283 20.92 -5.92 0.35
N PHE A 284 22.11 -6.47 0.12
CA PHE A 284 22.38 -7.56 -0.80
C PHE A 284 22.89 -8.75 0.00
N GLU A 285 22.24 -9.89 -0.14
CA GLU A 285 22.60 -11.14 0.52
C GLU A 285 23.31 -12.05 -0.48
N GLN A 286 24.50 -12.53 -0.11
CA GLN A 286 25.32 -13.44 -0.91
C GLN A 286 26.01 -14.44 0.03
N ALA A 287 25.75 -15.74 -0.16
CA ALA A 287 26.34 -16.82 0.63
C ALA A 287 26.21 -16.60 2.16
N GLY A 288 25.08 -16.05 2.60
CA GLY A 288 24.79 -15.74 4.00
C GLY A 288 25.44 -14.46 4.55
N GLN A 289 26.19 -13.71 3.74
CA GLN A 289 26.71 -12.39 4.10
C GLN A 289 25.79 -11.28 3.58
N ILE A 290 25.60 -10.23 4.39
CA ILE A 290 24.74 -9.09 4.04
C ILE A 290 25.56 -7.82 3.88
N SER A 291 25.72 -7.38 2.63
CA SER A 291 26.29 -6.08 2.27
C SER A 291 25.19 -5.01 2.35
N ARG A 292 25.50 -3.85 2.94
CA ARG A 292 24.52 -2.77 3.17
C ARG A 292 25.01 -1.43 2.67
N PHE A 293 24.22 -0.81 1.81
CA PHE A 293 24.50 0.49 1.20
C PHE A 293 23.38 1.49 1.51
N SER A 294 23.70 2.77 1.60
CA SER A 294 22.70 3.82 1.79
C SER A 294 21.86 3.98 0.51
N LEU A 295 20.54 4.15 0.65
CA LEU A 295 19.68 4.42 -0.52
C LEU A 295 20.05 5.72 -1.26
N SER A 296 20.74 6.66 -0.61
CA SER A 296 21.23 7.87 -1.26
C SER A 296 22.28 7.59 -2.33
N GLU A 297 23.00 6.48 -2.22
CA GLU A 297 24.00 6.05 -3.22
C GLU A 297 23.31 5.53 -4.50
N PHE A 298 22.01 5.21 -4.43
CA PHE A 298 21.21 4.80 -5.58
C PHE A 298 20.36 5.93 -6.17
N ASP A 299 20.51 7.17 -5.69
CA ASP A 299 19.69 8.30 -6.16
C ASP A 299 19.89 8.59 -7.66
N GLU A 300 21.07 8.27 -8.22
CA GLU A 300 21.37 8.44 -9.65
C GLU A 300 20.74 7.35 -10.53
N TYR A 301 20.66 6.12 -10.03
CA TYR A 301 20.06 4.97 -10.71
C TYR A 301 18.54 4.91 -10.55
N ARG A 302 17.98 5.76 -9.68
CA ARG A 302 16.55 5.86 -9.42
C ARG A 302 15.82 6.37 -10.66
N SER A 303 14.74 5.68 -11.03
CA SER A 303 13.86 6.12 -12.11
C SER A 303 13.37 7.54 -11.89
N SER A 304 13.57 8.40 -12.89
CA SER A 304 13.24 9.83 -12.81
C SER A 304 11.76 10.08 -12.54
N SER A 305 10.88 9.22 -13.09
CA SER A 305 9.42 9.26 -12.91
C SER A 305 9.00 9.05 -11.46
N CYS A 306 9.76 8.26 -10.68
CA CYS A 306 9.43 7.97 -9.28
C CYS A 306 9.37 9.24 -8.42
N LYS A 307 10.09 10.31 -8.78
CA LYS A 307 10.07 11.63 -8.09
C LYS A 307 8.70 12.32 -8.13
N PHE A 308 7.88 12.00 -9.12
CA PHE A 308 6.53 12.57 -9.32
C PHE A 308 5.42 11.66 -8.81
N CYS A 309 5.69 10.38 -8.61
CA CYS A 309 4.73 9.44 -8.05
C CYS A 309 4.43 9.81 -6.59
N THR A 310 3.15 9.82 -6.22
CA THR A 310 2.72 10.13 -4.84
C THR A 310 2.03 8.96 -4.16
N ASP A 311 1.81 7.86 -4.87
CA ASP A 311 1.16 6.65 -4.36
C ASP A 311 2.21 5.61 -3.95
N MET A 312 2.31 5.39 -2.64
CA MET A 312 3.10 4.29 -2.07
C MET A 312 2.24 3.04 -1.86
N ALA A 313 0.95 3.19 -1.57
CA ALA A 313 0.10 2.12 -1.06
C ALA A 313 -0.69 1.36 -2.15
N ALA A 314 -0.48 1.68 -3.42
CA ALA A 314 -1.28 1.19 -4.54
C ALA A 314 -2.78 1.41 -4.30
N GLU A 315 -3.16 2.67 -4.15
CA GLU A 315 -4.47 3.14 -3.68
C GLU A 315 -5.63 2.65 -4.55
N ASN A 316 -5.38 2.39 -5.83
CA ASN A 316 -6.35 1.93 -6.82
C ASN A 316 -6.40 0.40 -7.01
N SER A 317 -5.81 -0.38 -6.10
CA SER A 317 -5.87 -1.86 -6.15
C SER A 317 -7.14 -2.41 -5.47
N ASP A 318 -7.39 -3.70 -5.67
CA ASP A 318 -8.39 -4.45 -4.92
C ASP A 318 -7.84 -4.89 -3.56
N ILE A 319 -6.56 -5.29 -3.54
CA ILE A 319 -5.77 -5.58 -2.33
C ILE A 319 -4.36 -5.02 -2.53
N SER A 320 -3.78 -4.41 -1.49
CA SER A 320 -2.38 -3.96 -1.50
C SER A 320 -1.51 -4.67 -0.49
N PHE A 321 -0.22 -4.80 -0.78
CA PHE A 321 0.72 -5.59 -0.01
C PHE A 321 2.04 -4.85 0.19
N GLY A 322 2.63 -4.93 1.37
CA GLY A 322 4.03 -4.54 1.56
C GLY A 322 4.62 -4.94 2.91
N GLY A 323 5.94 -5.05 2.98
CA GLY A 323 6.66 -5.43 4.21
C GLY A 323 6.75 -4.35 5.28
N VAL A 324 6.34 -3.11 4.98
CA VAL A 324 6.42 -2.01 5.95
C VAL A 324 5.23 -2.05 6.90
N GLY A 325 5.48 -1.86 8.20
CA GLY A 325 4.46 -1.82 9.24
C GLY A 325 4.54 -3.03 10.15
N THR A 326 4.57 -4.22 9.56
CA THR A 326 4.55 -5.51 10.23
C THR A 326 5.95 -6.02 10.62
N PRO A 327 6.04 -7.06 11.48
CA PRO A 327 7.29 -7.74 11.80
C PRO A 327 7.89 -8.48 10.60
N ASP A 328 9.15 -8.88 10.73
CA ASP A 328 9.82 -9.72 9.73
C ASP A 328 9.07 -11.04 9.53
N GLY A 329 8.94 -11.46 8.27
CA GLY A 329 8.15 -12.64 7.90
C GLY A 329 6.64 -12.39 7.82
N TYR A 330 6.18 -11.15 8.01
CA TYR A 330 4.78 -10.76 7.80
C TYR A 330 4.67 -9.67 6.73
N THR A 331 3.52 -9.63 6.08
CA THR A 331 3.14 -8.62 5.09
C THR A 331 1.97 -7.79 5.62
N THR A 332 2.08 -6.47 5.52
CA THR A 332 0.93 -5.58 5.66
C THR A 332 0.02 -5.77 4.46
N VAL A 333 -1.25 -6.09 4.69
CA VAL A 333 -2.26 -6.28 3.64
C VAL A 333 -3.39 -5.27 3.81
N PHE A 334 -3.71 -4.53 2.75
CA PHE A 334 -4.80 -3.57 2.69
C PHE A 334 -5.89 -4.10 1.77
N ALA A 335 -7.00 -4.57 2.33
CA ALA A 335 -8.18 -4.96 1.56
C ALA A 335 -9.02 -3.71 1.24
N ARG A 336 -9.32 -3.47 -0.04
CA ARG A 336 -9.94 -2.23 -0.52
C ARG A 336 -11.30 -2.45 -1.16
N SER A 337 -11.38 -3.34 -2.15
CA SER A 337 -12.65 -3.69 -2.79
C SER A 337 -13.39 -4.78 -2.03
N SER A 338 -14.69 -4.96 -2.29
CA SER A 338 -15.46 -6.04 -1.67
C SER A 338 -14.91 -7.40 -2.08
N ILE A 339 -14.68 -7.58 -3.39
CA ILE A 339 -14.11 -8.82 -3.93
C ILE A 339 -12.71 -9.11 -3.37
N GLY A 340 -11.85 -8.08 -3.24
CA GLY A 340 -10.54 -8.26 -2.64
C GLY A 340 -10.61 -8.62 -1.15
N TYR A 341 -11.58 -8.08 -0.41
CA TYR A 341 -11.82 -8.46 0.99
C TYR A 341 -12.31 -9.90 1.11
N GLU A 342 -13.27 -10.31 0.28
CA GLU A 342 -13.84 -11.66 0.29
C GLU A 342 -12.77 -12.71 -0.03
N ILE A 343 -12.10 -12.60 -1.18
CA ILE A 343 -11.05 -13.55 -1.62
C ILE A 343 -9.93 -13.66 -0.57
N PHE A 344 -9.53 -12.54 0.05
CA PHE A 344 -8.48 -12.57 1.08
C PHE A 344 -8.91 -13.33 2.34
N ASN A 345 -10.14 -13.13 2.84
CA ASN A 345 -10.59 -13.84 4.03
C ASN A 345 -10.86 -15.31 3.74
N GLU A 346 -11.39 -15.66 2.57
CA GLU A 346 -11.53 -17.07 2.18
C GLU A 346 -10.17 -17.77 2.09
N ALA A 347 -9.13 -17.11 1.58
CA ALA A 347 -7.77 -17.67 1.57
C ALA A 347 -7.22 -17.92 2.99
N VAL A 348 -7.62 -17.11 3.98
CA VAL A 348 -7.29 -17.32 5.39
C VAL A 348 -8.06 -18.50 5.96
N GLU A 349 -9.36 -18.60 5.68
CA GLU A 349 -10.23 -19.68 6.14
C GLU A 349 -9.83 -21.05 5.56
N ASN A 350 -9.38 -21.07 4.30
CA ASN A 350 -8.87 -22.27 3.63
C ASN A 350 -7.41 -22.60 3.96
N GLY A 351 -6.78 -21.88 4.90
CA GLY A 351 -5.46 -22.24 5.42
C GLY A 351 -4.28 -21.93 4.50
N PHE A 352 -4.45 -21.06 3.49
CA PHE A 352 -3.33 -20.55 2.67
C PHE A 352 -2.57 -19.43 3.39
N LEU A 353 -3.27 -18.68 4.25
CA LEU A 353 -2.75 -17.51 4.95
C LEU A 353 -3.12 -17.59 6.44
N GLU A 354 -2.20 -17.16 7.30
CA GLU A 354 -2.53 -16.70 8.65
C GLU A 354 -2.62 -15.17 8.64
N ALA A 355 -3.64 -14.59 9.28
CA ALA A 355 -3.82 -13.15 9.34
C ALA A 355 -4.39 -12.67 10.68
N ARG A 356 -3.95 -11.48 11.11
CA ARG A 356 -4.53 -10.73 12.21
C ARG A 356 -4.80 -9.29 11.80
N ALA A 357 -5.63 -8.58 12.57
CA ALA A 357 -5.79 -7.15 12.37
C ALA A 357 -4.46 -6.41 12.55
N LEU A 358 -4.19 -5.45 11.68
CA LEU A 358 -3.02 -4.59 11.76
C LEU A 358 -3.17 -3.62 12.94
N GLU A 359 -2.16 -3.58 13.81
CA GLU A 359 -2.17 -2.75 15.01
C GLU A 359 -1.92 -1.27 14.70
N ASP A 360 -2.31 -0.39 15.62
CA ASP A 360 -2.24 1.06 15.43
C ASP A 360 -0.80 1.53 15.17
N TYR A 361 0.17 1.04 15.95
CA TYR A 361 1.57 1.42 15.77
C TYR A 361 2.15 0.89 14.45
N GLU A 362 1.65 -0.24 13.94
CA GLU A 362 2.06 -0.80 12.65
C GLU A 362 1.51 0.05 11.51
N MET A 363 0.24 0.45 11.62
CA MET A 363 -0.41 1.38 10.70
C MET A 363 0.32 2.73 10.68
N ASP A 364 0.70 3.27 11.84
CA ASP A 364 1.45 4.53 11.94
C ASP A 364 2.77 4.49 11.15
N ARG A 365 3.48 3.36 11.16
CA ARG A 365 4.70 3.17 10.36
C ARG A 365 4.40 3.25 8.87
N VAL A 366 3.33 2.63 8.41
CA VAL A 366 2.88 2.70 7.00
C VAL A 366 2.50 4.12 6.64
N LEU A 367 1.69 4.79 7.46
CA LEU A 367 1.25 6.17 7.26
C LEU A 367 2.42 7.16 7.22
N ASN A 368 3.46 6.94 8.04
CA ASN A 368 4.66 7.75 8.01
C ASN A 368 5.42 7.61 6.67
N LEU A 369 5.52 6.38 6.14
CA LEU A 369 6.17 6.15 4.85
C LEU A 369 5.34 6.70 3.69
N ALA A 370 4.03 6.47 3.69
CA ALA A 370 3.11 7.04 2.70
C ALA A 370 3.17 8.57 2.70
N ARG A 371 3.26 9.21 3.88
CA ARG A 371 3.44 10.66 4.00
C ARG A 371 4.75 11.12 3.36
N MET A 372 5.85 10.39 3.56
CA MET A 372 7.13 10.69 2.91
C MET A 372 7.01 10.61 1.39
N LYS A 373 6.33 9.60 0.86
CA LYS A 373 6.07 9.46 -0.59
C LYS A 373 5.24 10.63 -1.13
N LYS A 374 4.11 10.96 -0.49
CA LYS A 374 3.21 12.03 -0.97
C LYS A 374 3.89 13.39 -1.07
N VAL A 375 4.82 13.69 -0.18
CA VAL A 375 5.52 14.98 -0.14
C VAL A 375 6.90 14.96 -0.81
N GLN A 376 7.34 13.83 -1.36
CA GLN A 376 8.70 13.69 -1.87
C GLN A 376 9.02 14.65 -3.02
N MET A 377 8.03 14.96 -3.86
CA MET A 377 8.16 15.91 -4.97
C MET A 377 8.56 17.30 -4.48
N TYR A 378 8.17 17.64 -3.25
CA TYR A 378 8.55 18.89 -2.60
C TYR A 378 9.93 18.84 -1.94
N GLY A 379 10.44 17.63 -1.66
CA GLY A 379 11.77 17.38 -1.11
C GLY A 379 12.90 17.51 -2.13
N VAL A 380 12.61 17.41 -3.43
CA VAL A 380 13.62 17.52 -4.51
C VAL A 380 14.34 18.89 -4.45
N ASN A 381 13.60 19.97 -4.19
CA ASN A 381 14.16 21.32 -4.02
C ASN A 381 15.04 21.50 -2.76
N ARG A 382 14.98 20.58 -1.78
CA ARG A 382 15.87 20.59 -0.61
C ARG A 382 17.22 19.93 -0.90
N ARG A 383 17.26 18.93 -1.79
CA ARG A 383 18.50 18.21 -2.13
C ARG A 383 19.36 18.99 -3.13
N SER A 384 18.74 19.73 -4.06
CA SER A 384 19.47 20.54 -5.05
C SER A 384 20.17 21.80 -4.50
N LYS A 385 19.86 22.22 -3.26
CA LYS A 385 20.49 23.39 -2.60
C LYS A 385 21.68 23.02 -1.70
N LYS A 386 22.08 21.75 -1.66
CA LYS A 386 23.23 21.26 -0.87
C LYS A 386 24.48 20.97 -1.71
N THR A 387 24.36 21.06 -3.02
CA THR A 387 25.47 21.36 -3.95
C THR A 387 25.56 22.87 -4.10
#